data_AF-A0A7V0X8M5-F1
#
_entry.id   AF-A0A7V0X8M5-F1
#
_cell.length_a   1.000
_cell.length_b   1.000
_cell.length_c   1.000
_cell.angle_alpha   90.00
_cell.angle_beta   90.00
_cell.angle_gamma   90.00
#
_symmetry.space_group_name_H-M   'P 1'
#
loop_
_entity.id
_entity.type
_entity.pdbx_description
1 polymer ?
#
loop_
_entity_poly.entity_id
_entity_poly.type
_entity_poly.pdbx_seq_one_letter_code
_entity_poly.pdbx_strand_id
1 'polypeptide(L)' 'MALKILGAIIQNVALLIISAIVLVLLGLVFYLIDLWIIKFAADVLNLTVSGDWLVLSAAILSAAAMIGGIGRNK' A
#
# COMPACT_ATOMS: atom_id res chain seq x y z
N MET A 1 -18.13 -32.07 -18.04
CA MET A 1 -18.59 -30.71 -17.68
C MET A 1 -17.96 -30.23 -16.39
N ALA A 2 -18.07 -30.98 -15.28
CA ALA A 2 -17.48 -30.65 -13.97
C ALA A 2 -15.95 -30.41 -13.98
N LEU A 3 -15.17 -31.21 -14.72
CA LEU A 3 -13.70 -31.06 -14.77
C LEU A 3 -13.25 -29.72 -15.40
N LYS A 4 -13.99 -29.21 -16.40
CA LYS A 4 -13.70 -27.90 -17.02
C LYS A 4 -14.01 -26.74 -16.06
N ILE A 5 -15.06 -26.87 -15.25
CA ILE A 5 -15.43 -25.90 -14.23
C ILE A 5 -14.36 -25.86 -13.13
N LEU A 6 -13.87 -27.03 -12.70
CA LEU A 6 -12.84 -27.12 -11.68
C LEU A 6 -11.52 -26.45 -12.12
N GLY A 7 -11.11 -26.67 -13.38
CA GLY A 7 -9.94 -26.00 -13.95
C GLY A 7 -10.08 -24.48 -14.03
N ALA A 8 -11.25 -23.98 -14.43
CA ALA A 8 -11.53 -22.54 -14.48
C ALA A 8 -11.52 -21.89 -13.08
N ILE A 9 -12.06 -22.57 -12.06
CA ILE A 9 -12.04 -22.08 -10.67
C ILE A 9 -10.59 -21.93 -10.17
N ILE A 10 -9.74 -22.92 -10.41
CA ILE A 10 -8.32 -22.88 -9.99
C ILE A 10 -7.59 -21.70 -10.65
N GLN A 11 -7.83 -21.47 -11.94
CA GLN A 11 -7.24 -20.32 -12.66
C GLN A 11 -7.72 -18.99 -12.07
N ASN A 12 -9.01 -18.85 -11.78
CA ASN A 12 -9.56 -17.63 -11.19
C ASN A 12 -8.99 -17.35 -9.79
N VAL A 13 -8.85 -18.39 -8.96
CA VAL A 13 -8.25 -18.27 -7.63
C VAL A 13 -6.77 -17.89 -7.72
N ALA A 14 -6.02 -18.50 -8.65
CA ALA A 14 -4.62 -18.14 -8.88
C ALA A 14 -4.48 -16.66 -9.31
N LEU A 15 -5.35 -16.18 -10.20
CA LEU A 15 -5.34 -14.80 -10.68
C LEU A 15 -5.72 -13.82 -9.56
N LEU A 16 -6.66 -14.19 -8.68
CA LEU A 16 -7.02 -13.42 -7.49
C LEU A 16 -5.82 -13.28 -6.54
N ILE A 17 -5.10 -14.37 -6.27
CA ILE A 17 -3.92 -14.36 -5.39
C ILE A 17 -2.83 -13.46 -5.98
N ILE A 18 -2.54 -13.60 -7.28
CA ILE A 18 -1.55 -12.76 -7.96
C ILE A 18 -1.93 -11.28 -7.87
N SER A 19 -3.21 -10.96 -8.12
CA SER A 19 -3.70 -9.58 -8.05
C SER A 19 -3.59 -9.00 -6.63
N ALA A 20 -3.88 -9.79 -5.60
CA ALA A 20 -3.72 -9.39 -4.20
C ALA A 20 -2.24 -9.11 -3.86
N ILE A 21 -1.32 -9.97 -4.32
CA ILE A 21 0.13 -9.76 -4.12
C ILE A 21 0.57 -8.45 -4.78
N VAL A 22 0.15 -8.19 -6.02
CA VAL A 22 0.46 -6.94 -6.72
C VAL A 22 -0.07 -5.73 -5.95
N LEU A 23 -1.30 -5.80 -5.42
CA LEU A 23 -1.87 -4.72 -4.60
C LEU A 23 -1.03 -4.43 -3.35
N VAL A 24 -0.59 -5.49 -2.66
CA VAL A 24 0.25 -5.36 -1.47
C VAL A 24 1.60 -4.73 -1.81
N LEU A 25 2.23 -5.15 -2.92
CA LEU A 25 3.50 -4.59 -3.37
C LEU A 25 3.36 -3.11 -3.74
N LEU A 26 2.30 -2.72 -4.43
CA LEU A 26 2.02 -1.31 -4.74
C LEU A 26 1.83 -0.48 -3.47
N GLY A 27 1.09 -1.00 -2.48
CA GLY A 27 0.94 -0.35 -1.18
C GLY A 27 2.26 -0.18 -0.44
N LEU A 28 3.15 -1.19 -0.49
CA LEU A 28 4.47 -1.12 0.12
C LEU A 28 5.36 -0.06 -0.53
N VAL A 29 5.35 0.04 -1.86
CA VAL A 29 6.08 1.07 -2.59
C VAL A 29 5.59 2.46 -2.20
N PHE A 30 4.27 2.66 -2.10
CA PHE A 30 3.68 3.92 -1.66
C PHE A 30 4.14 4.31 -0.25
N TYR A 31 4.10 3.36 0.68
CA TYR A 31 4.58 3.56 2.05
C TYR A 31 6.08 3.94 2.12
N LEU A 32 6.92 3.33 1.27
CA LEU A 32 8.34 3.68 1.18
C LEU A 32 8.55 5.13 0.72
N ILE A 33 7.73 5.60 -0.23
CA ILE A 33 7.77 6.97 -0.71
C ILE A 33 7.39 7.93 0.41
N ASP A 34 6.34 7.64 1.18
CA ASP A 34 5.92 8.45 2.33
C ASP A 34 7.04 8.56 3.39
N LEU A 35 7.68 7.43 3.72
CA LEU A 35 8.84 7.42 4.62
C LEU A 35 9.98 8.31 4.12
N TRP A 36 10.26 8.26 2.82
CA TRP A 36 11.31 9.08 2.22
C TRP A 36 10.97 10.58 2.28
N ILE A 37 9.71 10.94 2.02
CA ILE A 37 9.23 12.33 2.11
C ILE A 37 9.36 12.84 3.55
N ILE A 38 8.93 12.07 4.55
CA ILE A 38 8.98 12.50 5.96
C ILE A 38 10.43 12.63 6.42
N LYS A 39 11.30 11.67 6.06
CA LYS A 39 12.72 11.74 6.40
C LYS A 39 13.36 12.98 5.78
N PHE A 40 13.12 13.23 4.50
CA PHE A 40 13.61 14.42 3.82
C PHE A 40 13.12 15.71 4.47
N ALA A 41 11.85 15.78 4.86
CA ALA A 41 11.30 16.93 5.56
C ALA A 41 11.96 17.15 6.94
N ALA A 42 12.21 16.07 7.70
CA ALA A 42 12.90 16.15 8.98
C ALA A 42 14.35 16.64 8.83
N ASP A 43 15.07 16.14 7.81
CA ASP A 43 16.43 16.55 7.50
C ASP A 43 16.50 18.04 7.10
N VAL A 44 15.56 18.50 6.24
CA VAL A 44 15.47 19.92 5.82
C VAL A 44 15.19 20.84 7.01
N LEU A 45 14.36 20.40 7.95
CA LEU A 45 14.00 21.17 9.14
C LEU A 45 15.00 21.05 10.30
N ASN A 46 16.09 20.28 10.12
CA ASN A 46 17.07 19.97 11.18
C ASN A 46 16.42 19.43 12.47
N LEU A 47 15.35 18.65 12.33
CA LEU A 47 14.67 18.03 13.46
C LEU A 47 15.20 16.63 13.68
N THR A 48 15.72 16.36 14.88
CA THR A 48 16.01 15.00 15.32
C THR A 48 14.72 14.30 15.70
N VAL A 49 14.20 13.49 14.77
CA VAL A 49 13.00 12.69 14.95
C VAL A 49 13.39 11.21 15.01
N SER A 50 12.91 10.48 16.03
CA SER A 50 13.17 9.03 16.13
C SER A 50 12.59 8.29 14.92
N GLY A 51 13.25 7.22 14.47
CA GLY A 51 12.76 6.36 13.40
C GLY A 51 11.35 5.83 13.64
N ASP A 52 10.98 5.55 14.89
CA ASP A 52 9.62 5.10 15.25
C ASP A 52 8.55 6.13 14.87
N TRP A 53 8.85 7.42 15.07
CA TRP A 53 7.95 8.52 14.73
C TRP A 53 7.85 8.74 13.22
N LEU A 54 8.93 8.51 12.46
CA LEU A 54 8.88 8.53 10.99
C LEU A 54 7.97 7.42 10.45
N VAL A 55 8.15 6.20 10.97
CA VAL A 55 7.37 5.00 10.59
C VAL A 55 5.89 5.21 10.89
N LEU A 56 5.56 5.73 12.08
CA LEU A 56 4.19 6.04 12.47
C LEU A 56 3.56 7.12 11.58
N SER A 57 4.30 8.18 11.28
CA SER A 57 3.81 9.27 10.42
C SER A 57 3.54 8.78 9.00
N ALA A 58 4.43 7.94 8.44
CA ALA A 58 4.24 7.34 7.13
C ALA A 58 3.01 6.41 7.11
N ALA A 59 2.76 5.67 8.21
CA ALA A 59 1.60 4.79 8.31
C ALA A 59 0.30 5.59 8.36
N ILE A 60 0.29 6.71 9.08
CA ILE A 60 -0.86 7.63 9.15
C ILE A 60 -1.13 8.27 7.79
N LEU A 61 -0.09 8.75 7.09
CA LEU A 61 -0.24 9.34 5.75
C LEU A 61 -0.76 8.33 4.73
N SER A 62 -0.24 7.11 4.75
CA SER A 62 -0.70 6.03 3.88
C SER A 62 -2.17 5.67 4.16
N ALA A 63 -2.57 5.57 5.43
CA ALA A 63 -3.97 5.35 5.81
C ALA A 63 -4.88 6.52 5.42
N ALA A 64 -4.41 7.76 5.57
CA ALA A 64 -5.14 8.96 5.16
C ALA A 64 -5.32 9.03 3.64
N ALA A 65 -4.31 8.64 2.85
CA ALA A 65 -4.40 8.59 1.39
C ALA A 65 -5.44 7.57 0.91
N MET A 66 -5.55 6.42 1.58
CA MET A 66 -6.59 5.43 1.31
C MET A 66 -8.00 5.99 1.59
N ILE A 67 -8.18 6.72 2.69
CA ILE A 67 -9.47 7.32 3.05
C ILE A 67 -9.82 8.49 2.12
N GLY A 68 -8.84 9.33 1.76
CA GLY A 68 -9.03 10.46 0.85
C GLY A 68 -9.47 10.04 -0.56
N GLY A 69 -9.04 8.87 -1.02
CA GLY A 69 -9.45 8.31 -2.31
C GLY A 69 -10.94 7.97 -2.41
N ILE A 70 -11.58 7.61 -1.29
CA ILE A 70 -13.02 7.26 -1.22
C ILE A 70 -13.94 8.45 -1.54
N GLY A 71 -13.49 9.68 -1.33
CA GLY A 71 -14.30 10.89 -1.55
C GLY A 71 -14.46 11.34 -3.01
N ARG A 72 -13.76 10.71 -3.97
CA ARG A 72 -13.63 11.21 -5.35
C ARG A 72 -14.57 10.56 -6.38
N ASN A 73 -15.65 9.91 -5.95
CA ASN A 73 -16.71 9.37 -6.82
C ASN A 73 -18.04 10.12 -6.61
N LYS A 74 -18.13 11.33 -7.15
CA LYS A 74 -19.39 12.00 -7.50
C LYS A 74 -19.34 12.40 -8.96
#